data_AF-A0A8J4BEF3-F1
#
_entry.id   AF-A0A8J4BEF3-F1
#
_cell.length_a   1.000
_cell.length_b   1.000
_cell.length_c   1.000
_cell.angle_alpha   90.00
_cell.angle_beta   90.00
_cell.angle_gamma   90.00
#
_symmetry.space_group_name_H-M   'P 1'
#
loop_
_entity.id
_entity.type
_entity.pdbx_description
1 polymer ?
#
loop_
_entity_poly.entity_id
_entity_poly.type
_entity_poly.pdbx_seq_one_letter_code
_entity_poly.pdbx_strand_id
1 'polypeptide(L)'
;MIEVHRSKVFYARARAMRVLPTFRRLPAEGPVRLTLVKAEKVLNKRADAGSIRCAVAASIIAAILAKNHVAGREYFGRVWTLAERMARFGRNEGLCQWLSLESWLGMVVDAMLKLTEDKTSSVIYKKMLGTKAADLLEAVLAPLAAAVRVGSVQTPAAEGLEAKVAELCMAAVSVWLSPNLLAEAPTSNWLHTYLGEEARSGVYQAWREADRVWAIYSYFCWKKNMDRSAVGLRIALEALVDIAAGDRSTYVRGMFAQLGVDANATPVMEIIPQPGKQTRPSSSSCSASRPPSAGGPPSVWPPSAHTQVLYPSALSSVRIGPNAALNDKYTVRFVANSPDVGAVQADYPAPPSCLIYYFEVMVVEPGSNGTIGIGFTHSNHDVTRHVGWDAGTFGLHGDNGETYFEGCSEYYGFKYGKGDVVGAALDFQRKEIFFTKNGTKGKAISISISQALYPTVSLRSSGGFVSVNFGQKPFSFNIDPFKIKVGGKVAIKSTSVDAAMGLQVGHGGWGSSMAKMLGKPGVVESVDMDGDVRVKMDDGSGSMLWNPALVLPNAAMLSPFAAVEDMLALAAGQGV
;
A
#
# COMPACT_ATOMS: atom_id res chain seq x y z
N MET A 1 8.14 -27.24 -8.30
CA MET A 1 8.56 -26.71 -6.97
C MET A 1 9.38 -25.43 -7.07
N ILE A 2 10.66 -25.47 -7.49
CA ILE A 2 11.58 -24.33 -7.42
C ILE A 2 11.05 -23.09 -8.18
N GLU A 3 10.50 -23.26 -9.37
CA GLU A 3 9.95 -22.14 -10.16
C GLU A 3 8.73 -21.49 -9.51
N VAL A 4 7.85 -22.27 -8.87
CA VAL A 4 6.68 -21.76 -8.14
C VAL A 4 7.10 -20.93 -6.92
N HIS A 5 8.20 -21.30 -6.25
CA HIS A 5 8.78 -20.47 -5.19
C HIS A 5 9.45 -19.20 -5.75
N ARG A 6 10.16 -19.29 -6.88
CA ARG A 6 10.74 -18.12 -7.56
C ARG A 6 9.65 -17.15 -8.01
N SER A 7 8.57 -17.60 -8.65
CA SER A 7 7.48 -16.74 -9.11
C SER A 7 6.72 -16.08 -7.94
N LYS A 8 6.58 -16.74 -6.78
CA LYS A 8 6.08 -16.10 -5.54
C LYS A 8 7.00 -14.98 -5.04
N VAL A 9 8.33 -15.20 -4.99
CA VAL A 9 9.29 -14.17 -4.54
C VAL A 9 9.40 -13.01 -5.53
N PHE A 10 9.38 -13.27 -6.84
CA PHE A 10 9.34 -12.22 -7.87
C PHE A 10 8.02 -11.45 -7.84
N TYR A 11 6.87 -12.12 -7.66
CA TYR A 11 5.56 -11.46 -7.47
C TYR A 11 5.59 -10.49 -6.27
N ALA A 12 6.11 -10.94 -5.11
CA ALA A 12 6.20 -10.08 -3.92
C ALA A 12 7.12 -8.87 -4.15
N ARG A 13 8.29 -9.08 -4.77
CA ARG A 13 9.21 -7.98 -5.15
C ARG A 13 8.59 -7.03 -6.16
N ALA A 14 7.79 -7.52 -7.09
CA ALA A 14 7.13 -6.72 -8.11
C ALA A 14 5.96 -5.89 -7.55
N ARG A 15 5.10 -6.47 -6.71
CA ARG A 15 4.10 -5.72 -5.90
C ARG A 15 4.77 -4.63 -5.05
N ALA A 16 5.98 -4.86 -4.55
CA ALA A 16 6.77 -3.88 -3.79
C ALA A 16 7.57 -2.88 -4.67
N MET A 17 7.75 -3.13 -5.97
CA MET A 17 8.41 -2.18 -6.87
C MET A 17 7.45 -1.05 -7.23
N ARG A 18 7.55 0.05 -6.48
CA ARG A 18 6.83 1.29 -6.74
C ARG A 18 7.28 1.92 -8.07
N VAL A 19 6.70 1.46 -9.18
CA VAL A 19 6.83 2.14 -10.47
C VAL A 19 6.27 3.56 -10.29
N LEU A 20 7.11 4.57 -10.54
CA LEU A 20 6.71 5.98 -10.43
C LEU A 20 6.11 6.44 -11.77
N PRO A 21 4.91 7.08 -11.77
CA PRO A 21 4.37 7.68 -12.97
C PRO A 21 5.29 8.79 -13.49
N THR A 22 5.55 8.78 -14.80
CA THR A 22 6.09 9.97 -15.47
C THR A 22 4.93 10.93 -15.61
N PHE A 23 4.89 12.01 -14.85
CA PHE A 23 3.84 13.01 -14.99
C PHE A 23 4.14 13.97 -16.15
N ARG A 24 3.08 14.42 -16.84
CA ARG A 24 3.12 15.45 -17.88
C ARG A 24 2.16 16.57 -17.49
N ARG A 25 2.54 17.82 -17.78
CA ARG A 25 1.74 19.00 -17.42
C ARG A 25 0.50 19.08 -18.32
N LEU A 26 -0.68 19.16 -17.71
CA LEU A 26 -1.92 19.50 -18.41
C LEU A 26 -1.84 20.99 -18.79
N PRO A 27 -2.14 21.40 -20.04
CA PRO A 27 -2.20 22.80 -20.40
C PRO A 27 -3.10 23.61 -19.46
N ALA A 28 -2.65 24.82 -19.13
CA ALA A 28 -3.42 25.73 -18.26
C ALA A 28 -4.70 26.23 -18.95
N GLU A 29 -4.70 26.28 -20.29
CA GLU A 29 -5.80 26.73 -21.13
C GLU A 29 -5.96 25.88 -22.39
N GLY A 30 -7.05 26.10 -23.12
CA GLY A 30 -7.26 25.59 -24.47
C GLY A 30 -8.19 24.37 -24.59
N PRO A 31 -8.44 23.89 -25.82
CA PRO A 31 -9.59 23.01 -26.11
C PRO A 31 -9.63 21.68 -25.36
N VAL A 32 -8.48 21.06 -25.06
CA VAL A 32 -8.44 19.81 -24.27
C VAL A 32 -8.90 20.07 -22.83
N ARG A 33 -8.36 21.09 -22.15
CA ARG A 33 -8.76 21.45 -20.78
C ARG A 33 -10.23 21.86 -20.73
N LEU A 34 -10.67 22.69 -21.67
CA LEU A 34 -12.06 23.17 -21.72
C LEU A 34 -13.05 22.01 -21.98
N THR A 35 -12.68 21.03 -22.80
CA THR A 35 -13.46 19.80 -23.00
C THR A 35 -13.56 18.98 -21.72
N LEU A 36 -12.47 18.83 -20.96
CA LEU A 36 -12.47 18.12 -19.68
C LEU A 36 -13.36 18.81 -18.64
N VAL A 37 -13.27 20.14 -18.50
CA VAL A 37 -14.13 20.93 -17.59
C VAL A 37 -15.62 20.80 -17.96
N LYS A 38 -15.94 20.74 -19.25
CA LYS A 38 -17.32 20.46 -19.69
C LYS A 38 -17.73 19.01 -19.39
N ALA A 39 -16.87 18.04 -19.65
CA ALA A 39 -17.14 16.61 -19.42
C ALA A 39 -17.35 16.32 -17.92
N GLU A 40 -16.58 16.97 -17.03
CA GLU A 40 -16.78 16.93 -15.58
C GLU A 40 -18.20 17.37 -15.18
N LYS A 41 -18.73 18.44 -15.78
CA LYS A 41 -20.11 18.90 -15.56
C LYS A 41 -21.16 17.90 -16.07
N VAL A 42 -20.91 17.22 -17.19
CA VAL A 42 -21.77 16.13 -17.69
C VAL A 42 -21.74 14.93 -16.74
N LEU A 43 -20.56 14.58 -16.21
CA LEU A 43 -20.38 13.50 -15.24
C LEU A 43 -21.07 13.83 -13.90
N ASN A 44 -20.92 15.04 -13.37
CA ASN A 44 -21.63 15.50 -12.17
C ASN A 44 -23.15 15.46 -12.37
N LYS A 45 -23.70 16.00 -13.48
CA LYS A 45 -25.14 15.90 -13.77
C LYS A 45 -25.65 14.45 -13.86
N ARG A 46 -24.82 13.51 -14.30
CA ARG A 46 -25.13 12.07 -14.32
C ARG A 46 -24.97 11.42 -12.94
N ALA A 47 -24.08 11.94 -12.09
CA ALA A 47 -23.92 11.54 -10.69
C ALA A 47 -25.12 11.97 -9.84
N ASP A 48 -25.60 13.20 -10.01
CA ASP A 48 -26.82 13.74 -9.38
C ASP A 48 -28.05 12.89 -9.75
N ALA A 49 -28.07 12.34 -10.97
CA ALA A 49 -29.06 11.37 -11.45
C ALA A 49 -28.79 9.92 -11.00
N GLY A 50 -27.96 9.70 -9.98
CA GLY A 50 -27.70 8.41 -9.34
C GLY A 50 -26.54 7.57 -9.92
N SER A 51 -25.82 8.05 -10.95
CA SER A 51 -24.76 7.24 -11.58
C SER A 51 -23.45 7.28 -10.78
N ILE A 52 -23.25 6.31 -9.88
CA ILE A 52 -22.04 6.14 -9.05
C ILE A 52 -20.76 6.20 -9.90
N ARG A 53 -20.70 5.51 -11.05
CA ARG A 53 -19.51 5.54 -11.93
C ARG A 53 -19.24 6.92 -12.53
N CYS A 54 -20.26 7.75 -12.71
CA CYS A 54 -20.08 9.14 -13.13
C CYS A 54 -19.61 10.03 -11.96
N ALA A 55 -20.09 9.80 -10.73
CA ALA A 55 -19.60 10.50 -9.53
C ALA A 55 -18.10 10.27 -9.33
N VAL A 56 -17.68 9.00 -9.43
CA VAL A 56 -16.27 8.58 -9.38
C VAL A 56 -15.48 9.24 -10.51
N ALA A 57 -15.92 9.14 -11.76
CA ALA A 57 -15.22 9.75 -12.89
C ALA A 57 -15.10 11.29 -12.73
N ALA A 58 -16.15 11.98 -12.28
CA ALA A 58 -16.12 13.42 -12.06
C ALA A 58 -15.07 13.80 -11.00
N SER A 59 -15.07 13.12 -9.85
CA SER A 59 -14.11 13.37 -8.76
C SER A 59 -12.66 13.22 -9.22
N ILE A 60 -12.35 12.22 -10.06
CA ILE A 60 -10.99 12.00 -10.57
C ILE A 60 -10.61 13.07 -11.63
N ILE A 61 -11.55 13.46 -12.51
CA ILE A 61 -11.30 14.51 -13.52
C ILE A 61 -11.11 15.88 -12.84
N ALA A 62 -11.89 16.21 -11.81
CA ALA A 62 -11.69 17.39 -10.99
C ALA A 62 -10.32 17.41 -10.30
N ALA A 63 -9.88 16.27 -9.74
CA ALA A 63 -8.56 16.13 -9.13
C ALA A 63 -7.41 16.33 -10.15
N ILE A 64 -7.55 15.80 -11.37
CA ILE A 64 -6.60 16.01 -12.49
C ILE A 64 -6.54 17.49 -12.90
N LEU A 65 -7.70 18.15 -13.06
CA LEU A 65 -7.81 19.56 -13.41
C LEU A 65 -7.19 20.48 -12.36
N ALA A 66 -7.36 20.16 -11.07
CA ALA A 66 -6.74 20.88 -9.95
C ALA A 66 -5.22 20.66 -9.85
N LYS A 67 -4.75 19.42 -10.04
CA LYS A 67 -3.32 19.07 -10.01
C LYS A 67 -2.53 19.62 -11.20
N ASN A 68 -3.20 19.94 -12.31
CA ASN A 68 -2.60 20.42 -13.56
C ASN A 68 -1.53 19.48 -14.16
N HIS A 69 -1.58 18.20 -13.78
CA HIS A 69 -0.65 17.16 -14.22
C HIS A 69 -1.43 15.85 -14.40
N VAL A 70 -1.03 15.08 -15.41
CA VAL A 70 -1.57 13.75 -15.71
C VAL A 70 -0.44 12.72 -15.70
N ALA A 71 -0.75 11.48 -15.33
CA ALA A 71 0.17 10.38 -15.57
C ALA A 71 0.34 10.19 -17.08
N GLY A 72 1.58 10.29 -17.57
CA GLY A 72 1.92 10.06 -18.96
C GLY A 72 1.96 8.56 -19.29
N ARG A 73 1.50 8.21 -20.49
CA ARG A 73 1.26 6.82 -20.94
C ARG A 73 2.44 5.85 -20.85
N GLU A 74 3.67 6.37 -20.84
CA GLU A 74 4.91 5.62 -20.58
C GLU A 74 4.91 4.97 -19.18
N TYR A 75 4.04 5.41 -18.26
CA TYR A 75 3.80 4.75 -16.98
C TYR A 75 3.08 3.41 -17.14
N PHE A 76 2.03 3.35 -17.97
CA PHE A 76 1.30 2.11 -18.20
C PHE A 76 2.22 1.04 -18.76
N GLY A 77 3.05 1.34 -19.77
CA GLY A 77 3.98 0.35 -20.33
C GLY A 77 4.88 -0.29 -19.27
N ARG A 78 5.41 0.49 -18.32
CA ARG A 78 6.25 -0.03 -17.23
C ARG A 78 5.48 -0.85 -16.20
N VAL A 79 4.21 -0.53 -15.94
CA VAL A 79 3.34 -1.31 -15.02
C VAL A 79 2.77 -2.55 -15.71
N TRP A 80 2.43 -2.47 -16.99
CA TRP A 80 1.99 -3.60 -17.81
C TRP A 80 3.09 -4.63 -17.93
N THR A 81 4.27 -4.21 -18.42
CA THR A 81 5.42 -5.11 -18.51
C THR A 81 5.85 -5.63 -17.13
N LEU A 82 5.50 -4.96 -16.02
CA LEU A 82 5.64 -5.53 -14.67
C LEU A 82 4.60 -6.63 -14.38
N ALA A 83 3.30 -6.38 -14.60
CA ALA A 83 2.21 -7.37 -14.45
C ALA A 83 2.26 -8.52 -15.48
N GLU A 84 3.02 -8.36 -16.55
CA GLU A 84 3.33 -9.30 -17.63
C GLU A 84 4.55 -10.18 -17.26
N ARG A 85 5.68 -9.56 -16.85
CA ARG A 85 6.87 -10.22 -16.27
C ARG A 85 6.55 -11.20 -15.13
N MET A 86 5.40 -11.02 -14.48
CA MET A 86 4.97 -11.81 -13.33
C MET A 86 4.26 -13.12 -13.67
N ALA A 87 4.08 -13.44 -14.96
CA ALA A 87 3.58 -14.71 -15.48
C ALA A 87 2.36 -15.26 -14.71
N ARG A 88 1.16 -14.81 -15.11
CA ARG A 88 -0.14 -14.92 -14.42
C ARG A 88 -0.72 -16.35 -14.29
N PHE A 89 0.13 -17.33 -14.00
CA PHE A 89 -0.24 -18.73 -13.81
C PHE A 89 -1.05 -18.88 -12.51
N GLY A 90 -2.38 -18.89 -12.63
CA GLY A 90 -3.31 -19.08 -11.50
C GLY A 90 -3.51 -17.85 -10.60
N ARG A 91 -3.50 -16.64 -11.15
CA ARG A 91 -3.93 -15.42 -10.43
C ARG A 91 -4.81 -14.52 -11.31
N ASN A 92 -6.06 -14.33 -10.91
CA ASN A 92 -6.96 -13.36 -11.53
C ASN A 92 -6.78 -12.02 -10.79
N GLU A 93 -6.13 -11.04 -11.45
CA GLU A 93 -5.90 -9.71 -10.88
C GLU A 93 -6.45 -8.60 -11.78
N GLY A 94 -7.19 -7.66 -11.19
CA GLY A 94 -7.78 -6.53 -11.90
C GLY A 94 -6.80 -5.36 -12.06
N LEU A 95 -7.09 -4.45 -12.99
CA LEU A 95 -6.22 -3.28 -13.25
C LEU A 95 -6.08 -2.36 -12.02
N CYS A 96 -7.15 -2.28 -11.20
CA CYS A 96 -7.18 -1.59 -9.91
C CYS A 96 -6.12 -2.04 -8.89
N GLN A 97 -5.61 -3.27 -9.00
CA GLN A 97 -4.57 -3.80 -8.09
C GLN A 97 -3.15 -3.37 -8.51
N TRP A 98 -3.02 -2.74 -9.69
CA TRP A 98 -1.75 -2.39 -10.34
C TRP A 98 -1.61 -0.88 -10.64
N LEU A 99 -2.72 -0.16 -10.80
CA LEU A 99 -2.76 1.28 -11.09
C LEU A 99 -3.81 1.98 -10.24
N SER A 100 -3.49 3.15 -9.69
CA SER A 100 -4.53 4.05 -9.16
C SER A 100 -5.45 4.53 -10.27
N LEU A 101 -6.72 4.81 -9.94
CA LEU A 101 -7.69 5.30 -10.92
C LEU A 101 -7.31 6.68 -11.49
N GLU A 102 -6.66 7.54 -10.69
CA GLU A 102 -6.07 8.80 -11.18
C GLU A 102 -4.99 8.57 -12.23
N SER A 103 -4.09 7.62 -12.00
CA SER A 103 -3.07 7.26 -12.99
C SER A 103 -3.71 6.76 -14.28
N TRP A 104 -4.73 5.90 -14.17
CA TRP A 104 -5.41 5.32 -15.34
C TRP A 104 -6.16 6.38 -16.16
N LEU A 105 -7.05 7.15 -15.55
CA LEU A 105 -7.78 8.22 -16.25
C LEU A 105 -6.83 9.35 -16.71
N GLY A 106 -5.78 9.65 -15.95
CA GLY A 106 -4.70 10.55 -16.37
C GLY A 106 -4.02 10.09 -17.66
N MET A 107 -3.79 8.80 -17.84
CA MET A 107 -3.20 8.26 -19.07
C MET A 107 -4.18 8.24 -20.26
N VAL A 108 -5.49 8.14 -20.02
CA VAL A 108 -6.52 8.40 -21.06
C VAL A 108 -6.47 9.88 -21.49
N VAL A 109 -6.23 10.81 -20.56
CA VAL A 109 -6.02 12.22 -20.89
C VAL A 109 -4.66 12.48 -21.58
N ASP A 110 -3.57 11.79 -21.23
CA ASP A 110 -2.30 11.86 -21.97
C ASP A 110 -2.44 11.34 -23.42
N ALA A 111 -3.29 10.33 -23.64
CA ALA A 111 -3.64 9.91 -24.99
C ALA A 111 -4.39 11.02 -25.74
N MET A 112 -5.42 11.65 -25.15
CA MET A 112 -6.14 12.79 -25.73
C MET A 112 -5.23 13.98 -26.06
N LEU A 113 -4.26 14.29 -25.19
CA LEU A 113 -3.27 15.34 -25.41
C LEU A 113 -2.36 15.01 -26.59
N LYS A 114 -1.62 13.89 -26.53
CA LYS A 114 -0.60 13.56 -27.53
C LYS A 114 -1.15 13.17 -28.90
N LEU A 115 -2.43 12.87 -29.02
CA LEU A 115 -3.06 12.63 -30.32
C LEU A 115 -3.20 13.89 -31.19
N THR A 116 -2.93 15.07 -30.64
CA THR A 116 -2.70 16.28 -31.42
C THR A 116 -1.29 16.36 -32.01
N GLU A 117 -0.36 15.51 -31.53
CA GLU A 117 1.05 15.46 -31.92
C GLU A 117 1.33 14.26 -32.86
N ASP A 118 0.82 13.06 -32.53
CA ASP A 118 0.94 11.84 -33.33
C ASP A 118 -0.29 10.93 -33.16
N LYS A 119 -0.74 10.29 -34.26
CA LYS A 119 -1.90 9.38 -34.25
C LYS A 119 -1.56 7.96 -33.81
N THR A 120 -0.35 7.47 -34.12
CA THR A 120 0.06 6.06 -33.93
C THR A 120 0.20 5.70 -32.44
N SER A 121 0.71 6.64 -31.65
CA SER A 121 0.55 6.90 -30.21
C SER A 121 -0.63 6.28 -29.45
N SER A 122 -1.74 5.99 -30.13
CA SER A 122 -3.04 5.63 -29.56
C SER A 122 -3.39 4.15 -29.63
N VAL A 123 -2.72 3.38 -30.52
CA VAL A 123 -3.06 1.98 -30.82
C VAL A 123 -3.01 1.09 -29.58
N ILE A 124 -2.00 1.32 -28.73
CA ILE A 124 -1.84 0.67 -27.42
C ILE A 124 -3.13 0.86 -26.61
N TYR A 125 -3.50 2.11 -26.35
CA TYR A 125 -4.62 2.46 -25.47
C TYR A 125 -5.95 1.90 -25.96
N LYS A 126 -6.15 1.86 -27.28
CA LYS A 126 -7.31 1.20 -27.90
C LYS A 126 -7.34 -0.30 -27.57
N LYS A 127 -6.23 -1.03 -27.72
CA LYS A 127 -6.15 -2.45 -27.29
C LYS A 127 -6.41 -2.61 -25.78
N MET A 128 -5.95 -1.68 -24.94
CA MET A 128 -6.01 -1.78 -23.47
C MET A 128 -7.36 -1.36 -22.87
N LEU A 129 -8.08 -0.47 -23.56
CA LEU A 129 -9.44 -0.04 -23.21
C LEU A 129 -10.50 -1.10 -23.59
N GLY A 130 -10.14 -2.04 -24.47
CA GLY A 130 -11.11 -2.93 -25.13
C GLY A 130 -11.99 -2.18 -26.13
N THR A 131 -12.64 -2.92 -27.03
CA THR A 131 -13.39 -2.38 -28.20
C THR A 131 -14.25 -1.18 -27.85
N LYS A 132 -15.24 -1.34 -26.96
CA LYS A 132 -16.21 -0.29 -26.61
C LYS A 132 -15.57 1.04 -26.18
N ALA A 133 -14.47 1.02 -25.42
CA ALA A 133 -13.81 2.24 -24.96
C ALA A 133 -12.70 2.72 -25.93
N ALA A 134 -12.19 1.85 -26.81
CA ALA A 134 -11.40 2.23 -27.98
C ALA A 134 -12.22 3.02 -29.00
N ASP A 135 -13.46 2.57 -29.26
CA ASP A 135 -14.39 3.21 -30.20
C ASP A 135 -14.82 4.59 -29.69
N LEU A 136 -15.13 4.70 -28.38
CA LEU A 136 -15.38 5.98 -27.71
C LEU A 136 -14.16 6.90 -27.76
N LEU A 137 -12.94 6.35 -27.65
CA LEU A 137 -11.71 7.11 -27.80
C LEU A 137 -11.57 7.65 -29.24
N GLU A 138 -11.73 6.84 -30.29
CA GLU A 138 -11.72 7.36 -31.68
C GLU A 138 -12.80 8.43 -31.92
N ALA A 139 -14.01 8.23 -31.40
CA ALA A 139 -15.11 9.18 -31.52
C ALA A 139 -14.86 10.55 -30.83
N VAL A 140 -13.91 10.61 -29.90
CA VAL A 140 -13.43 11.86 -29.27
C VAL A 140 -12.32 12.51 -30.09
N LEU A 141 -11.42 11.73 -30.69
CA LEU A 141 -10.11 12.23 -31.12
C LEU A 141 -10.12 13.07 -32.39
N ALA A 142 -10.89 12.70 -33.41
CA ALA A 142 -11.01 13.52 -34.62
C ALA A 142 -11.69 14.89 -34.34
N PRO A 143 -12.82 14.95 -33.60
CA PRO A 143 -13.37 16.20 -33.04
C PRO A 143 -12.37 17.03 -32.24
N LEU A 144 -11.65 16.41 -31.30
CA LEU A 144 -10.73 17.12 -30.41
C LEU A 144 -9.53 17.70 -31.17
N ALA A 145 -8.95 16.96 -32.10
CA ALA A 145 -7.88 17.46 -32.96
C ALA A 145 -8.35 18.61 -33.87
N ALA A 146 -9.60 18.60 -34.35
CA ALA A 146 -10.18 19.73 -35.07
C ALA A 146 -10.34 20.96 -34.16
N ALA A 147 -10.90 20.79 -32.96
CA ALA A 147 -11.05 21.85 -31.96
C ALA A 147 -9.69 22.47 -31.57
N VAL A 148 -8.65 21.65 -31.38
CA VAL A 148 -7.29 22.12 -31.06
C VAL A 148 -6.68 22.94 -32.19
N ARG A 149 -6.81 22.52 -33.46
CA ARG A 149 -6.32 23.32 -34.61
C ARG A 149 -7.01 24.68 -34.76
N VAL A 150 -8.29 24.77 -34.39
CA VAL A 150 -9.08 26.02 -34.45
C VAL A 150 -8.95 26.85 -33.15
N GLY A 151 -8.34 26.28 -32.10
CA GLY A 151 -8.29 26.90 -30.77
C GLY A 151 -9.64 26.97 -30.04
N SER A 152 -10.71 26.37 -30.58
CA SER A 152 -12.08 26.51 -30.08
C SER A 152 -12.87 25.20 -30.06
N VAL A 153 -13.62 24.99 -28.97
CA VAL A 153 -14.61 23.90 -28.81
C VAL A 153 -16.02 24.29 -29.27
N GLN A 154 -16.20 25.47 -29.87
CA GLN A 154 -17.47 25.97 -30.41
C GLN A 154 -17.56 25.74 -31.94
N THR A 155 -17.06 24.59 -32.42
CA THR A 155 -17.13 24.19 -33.82
C THR A 155 -18.16 23.07 -33.99
N PRO A 156 -18.86 22.95 -35.14
CA PRO A 156 -19.79 21.84 -35.38
C PRO A 156 -19.11 20.46 -35.26
N ALA A 157 -17.82 20.38 -35.60
CA ALA A 157 -17.02 19.16 -35.44
C ALA A 157 -16.81 18.75 -33.97
N ALA A 158 -16.97 19.68 -33.01
CA ALA A 158 -16.80 19.47 -31.57
C ALA A 158 -18.14 19.40 -30.79
N GLU A 159 -19.27 19.35 -31.48
CA GLU A 159 -20.58 19.26 -30.86
C GLU A 159 -20.76 17.91 -30.11
N GLY A 160 -21.30 17.96 -28.89
CA GLY A 160 -21.45 16.80 -28.01
C GLY A 160 -20.14 16.17 -27.53
N LEU A 161 -18.99 16.79 -27.78
CA LEU A 161 -17.67 16.22 -27.45
C LEU A 161 -17.50 16.00 -25.94
N GLU A 162 -18.07 16.88 -25.12
CA GLU A 162 -18.07 16.73 -23.66
C GLU A 162 -18.86 15.49 -23.18
N ALA A 163 -19.94 15.10 -23.88
CA ALA A 163 -20.68 13.88 -23.57
C ALA A 163 -19.89 12.62 -23.95
N LYS A 164 -19.22 12.64 -25.12
CA LYS A 164 -18.34 11.55 -25.57
C LYS A 164 -17.14 11.35 -24.63
N VAL A 165 -16.52 12.44 -24.14
CA VAL A 165 -15.43 12.37 -23.16
C VAL A 165 -15.93 11.88 -21.79
N ALA A 166 -17.12 12.29 -21.34
CA ALA A 166 -17.75 11.74 -20.13
C ALA A 166 -17.99 10.22 -20.26
N GLU A 167 -18.43 9.75 -21.43
CA GLU A 167 -18.67 8.32 -21.69
C GLU A 167 -17.38 7.52 -21.78
N LEU A 168 -16.34 8.07 -22.42
CA LEU A 168 -14.99 7.50 -22.42
C LEU A 168 -14.45 7.36 -20.99
N CYS A 169 -14.61 8.37 -20.13
CA CYS A 169 -14.16 8.31 -18.74
C CYS A 169 -14.92 7.24 -17.94
N MET A 170 -16.25 7.18 -18.05
CA MET A 170 -17.09 6.20 -17.37
C MET A 170 -16.87 4.76 -17.88
N ALA A 171 -16.57 4.59 -19.17
CA ALA A 171 -16.14 3.32 -19.75
C ALA A 171 -14.74 2.94 -19.24
N ALA A 172 -13.79 3.86 -19.18
CA ALA A 172 -12.45 3.62 -18.63
C ALA A 172 -12.48 3.25 -17.13
N VAL A 173 -13.36 3.86 -16.32
CA VAL A 173 -13.65 3.40 -14.93
C VAL A 173 -14.14 1.95 -14.94
N SER A 174 -15.06 1.61 -15.85
CA SER A 174 -15.59 0.24 -15.96
C SER A 174 -14.53 -0.78 -16.40
N VAL A 175 -13.55 -0.37 -17.21
CA VAL A 175 -12.37 -1.17 -17.59
C VAL A 175 -11.41 -1.35 -16.41
N TRP A 176 -11.19 -0.31 -15.60
CA TRP A 176 -10.33 -0.35 -14.41
C TRP A 176 -10.87 -1.29 -13.32
N LEU A 177 -12.19 -1.33 -13.17
CA LEU A 177 -12.91 -2.27 -12.30
C LEU A 177 -13.02 -3.70 -12.87
N SER A 178 -12.58 -3.95 -14.11
CA SER A 178 -12.69 -5.28 -14.73
C SER A 178 -11.70 -6.27 -14.12
N PRO A 179 -12.14 -7.41 -13.58
CA PRO A 179 -11.25 -8.44 -13.04
C PRO A 179 -10.47 -9.18 -14.13
N ASN A 180 -10.92 -9.12 -15.38
CA ASN A 180 -10.46 -10.00 -16.45
C ASN A 180 -9.49 -9.33 -17.44
N LEU A 181 -9.20 -8.02 -17.31
CA LEU A 181 -8.34 -7.30 -18.26
C LEU A 181 -6.90 -7.84 -18.28
N LEU A 182 -6.43 -8.44 -17.19
CA LEU A 182 -5.10 -9.02 -17.05
C LEU A 182 -5.12 -10.56 -17.02
N ALA A 183 -6.21 -11.21 -17.46
CA ALA A 183 -6.40 -12.66 -17.28
C ALA A 183 -5.50 -13.54 -18.17
N GLU A 184 -4.97 -13.02 -19.27
CA GLU A 184 -4.10 -13.80 -20.17
C GLU A 184 -2.73 -14.09 -19.53
N ALA A 185 -2.37 -15.38 -19.47
CA ALA A 185 -1.05 -15.84 -19.02
C ALA A 185 -0.09 -16.01 -20.22
N PRO A 186 1.23 -15.81 -20.03
CA PRO A 186 2.19 -15.93 -21.12
C PRO A 186 2.29 -17.37 -21.63
N THR A 187 1.79 -17.60 -22.84
CA THR A 187 1.95 -18.85 -23.61
C THR A 187 3.09 -18.72 -24.62
N SER A 188 3.51 -19.82 -25.25
CA SER A 188 4.49 -19.75 -26.36
C SER A 188 3.95 -18.92 -27.54
N ASN A 189 2.66 -19.10 -27.89
CA ASN A 189 2.02 -18.30 -28.94
C ASN A 189 2.01 -16.80 -28.59
N TRP A 190 1.65 -16.45 -27.35
CA TRP A 190 1.73 -15.08 -26.85
C TRP A 190 3.15 -14.51 -26.96
N LEU A 191 4.18 -15.29 -26.60
CA LEU A 191 5.58 -14.88 -26.67
C LEU A 191 6.06 -14.66 -28.11
N HIS A 192 5.62 -15.49 -29.06
CA HIS A 192 5.84 -15.28 -30.49
C HIS A 192 5.21 -13.98 -31.00
N THR A 193 3.93 -13.74 -30.70
CA THR A 193 3.23 -12.51 -31.11
C THR A 193 3.91 -11.27 -30.51
N TYR A 194 4.32 -11.33 -29.23
CA TYR A 194 5.04 -10.26 -28.54
C TYR A 194 6.40 -9.95 -29.17
N LEU A 195 7.29 -10.96 -29.30
CA LEU A 195 8.65 -10.79 -29.84
C LEU A 195 8.68 -10.56 -31.37
N GLY A 196 7.66 -11.05 -32.09
CA GLY A 196 7.56 -10.98 -33.54
C GLY A 196 6.81 -9.76 -34.05
N GLU A 197 5.55 -9.59 -33.66
CA GLU A 197 4.63 -8.62 -34.27
C GLU A 197 4.45 -7.35 -33.41
N GLU A 198 4.26 -7.49 -32.09
CA GLU A 198 4.03 -6.33 -31.22
C GLU A 198 5.30 -5.46 -31.03
N ALA A 199 6.47 -6.10 -30.92
CA ALA A 199 7.76 -5.42 -30.92
C ALA A 199 8.01 -4.59 -32.19
N ARG A 200 7.51 -5.05 -33.36
CA ARG A 200 7.68 -4.37 -34.66
C ARG A 200 6.63 -3.28 -34.91
N SER A 201 5.37 -3.53 -34.56
CA SER A 201 4.21 -2.67 -34.87
C SER A 201 4.10 -1.38 -34.05
N GLY A 202 5.08 -1.08 -33.18
CA GLY A 202 5.13 0.16 -32.41
C GLY A 202 4.29 0.15 -31.12
N VAL A 203 3.61 -0.96 -30.82
CA VAL A 203 2.87 -1.17 -29.57
C VAL A 203 3.77 -1.00 -28.33
N TYR A 204 5.08 -1.15 -28.47
CA TYR A 204 6.08 -0.88 -27.42
C TYR A 204 7.16 0.15 -27.83
N GLN A 205 6.90 1.05 -28.80
CA GLN A 205 7.88 2.06 -29.22
C GLN A 205 8.02 3.27 -28.27
N ALA A 206 7.20 3.38 -27.23
CA ALA A 206 7.29 4.45 -26.22
C ALA A 206 8.45 4.27 -25.20
N TRP A 207 9.49 3.53 -25.56
CA TRP A 207 10.55 3.04 -24.67
C TRP A 207 11.89 3.72 -24.98
N ARG A 208 12.68 4.03 -23.95
CA ARG A 208 14.11 4.29 -24.14
C ARG A 208 14.85 2.96 -24.30
N GLU A 209 16.03 3.00 -24.88
CA GLU A 209 16.88 1.82 -25.10
C GLU A 209 17.16 1.04 -23.79
N ALA A 210 17.36 1.76 -22.68
CA ALA A 210 17.51 1.19 -21.34
C ALA A 210 16.28 0.37 -20.89
N ASP A 211 15.06 0.73 -21.30
CA ASP A 211 13.85 -0.02 -20.93
C ASP A 211 13.76 -1.37 -21.68
N ARG A 212 14.31 -1.44 -22.90
CA ARG A 212 14.46 -2.70 -23.65
C ARG A 212 15.43 -3.64 -22.95
N VAL A 213 16.57 -3.10 -22.47
CA VAL A 213 17.50 -3.85 -21.63
C VAL A 213 16.79 -4.41 -20.40
N TRP A 214 15.88 -3.68 -19.76
CA TRP A 214 15.10 -4.19 -18.61
C TRP A 214 14.11 -5.32 -18.94
N ALA A 215 13.57 -5.42 -20.16
CA ALA A 215 12.77 -6.58 -20.56
C ALA A 215 13.64 -7.85 -20.62
N ILE A 216 14.83 -7.73 -21.21
CA ILE A 216 15.84 -8.81 -21.34
C ILE A 216 16.47 -9.11 -19.97
N TYR A 217 16.62 -8.11 -19.09
CA TYR A 217 17.11 -8.25 -17.72
C TYR A 217 16.25 -9.19 -16.87
N SER A 218 14.92 -9.20 -17.09
CA SER A 218 13.98 -10.14 -16.44
C SER A 218 14.41 -11.60 -16.62
N TYR A 219 14.94 -11.94 -17.80
CA TYR A 219 15.49 -13.25 -18.13
C TYR A 219 16.92 -13.44 -17.58
N PHE A 220 17.78 -12.41 -17.66
CA PHE A 220 19.14 -12.47 -17.10
C PHE A 220 19.23 -12.62 -15.57
N CYS A 221 18.16 -12.33 -14.82
CA CYS A 221 18.15 -12.40 -13.35
C CYS A 221 18.50 -13.77 -12.75
N TRP A 222 18.72 -14.80 -13.57
CA TRP A 222 19.18 -16.12 -13.17
C TRP A 222 20.72 -16.26 -13.12
N LYS A 223 21.50 -15.37 -13.75
CA LYS A 223 22.97 -15.41 -13.72
C LYS A 223 23.53 -14.49 -12.61
N LYS A 224 24.30 -15.06 -11.67
CA LYS A 224 24.92 -14.32 -10.54
C LYS A 224 25.85 -13.19 -11.00
N ASN A 225 26.60 -13.42 -12.08
CA ASN A 225 27.49 -12.44 -12.68
C ASN A 225 26.86 -12.00 -13.99
N MET A 226 26.37 -10.75 -14.05
CA MET A 226 25.85 -10.15 -15.29
C MET A 226 26.95 -9.35 -15.97
N ASP A 227 27.43 -9.87 -17.10
CA ASP A 227 28.04 -9.00 -18.10
C ASP A 227 26.96 -8.06 -18.67
N ARG A 228 27.31 -6.77 -18.77
CA ARG A 228 26.45 -5.70 -19.32
C ARG A 228 26.97 -5.18 -20.66
N SER A 229 27.99 -5.80 -21.24
CA SER A 229 28.48 -5.51 -22.58
C SER A 229 27.44 -5.88 -23.66
N ALA A 230 27.69 -5.43 -24.89
CA ALA A 230 26.90 -5.87 -26.05
C ALA A 230 26.97 -7.40 -26.27
N VAL A 231 28.11 -8.04 -25.95
CA VAL A 231 28.27 -9.50 -26.01
C VAL A 231 27.40 -10.18 -24.95
N GLY A 232 27.40 -9.65 -23.73
CA GLY A 232 26.50 -10.07 -22.67
C GLY A 232 25.04 -10.02 -23.13
N LEU A 233 24.58 -8.85 -23.58
CA LEU A 233 23.22 -8.60 -24.06
C LEU A 233 22.77 -9.58 -25.16
N ARG A 234 23.65 -9.85 -26.13
CA ARG A 234 23.39 -10.77 -27.26
C ARG A 234 23.01 -12.17 -26.80
N ILE A 235 23.69 -12.70 -25.78
CA ILE A 235 23.57 -14.09 -25.31
C ILE A 235 22.20 -14.39 -24.68
N ALA A 236 21.49 -13.41 -24.10
CA ALA A 236 20.09 -13.62 -23.69
C ALA A 236 19.12 -13.60 -24.86
N LEU A 237 19.36 -12.76 -25.87
CA LEU A 237 18.47 -12.65 -27.03
C LEU A 237 18.49 -13.95 -27.85
N GLU A 238 19.66 -14.58 -27.99
CA GLU A 238 19.80 -15.93 -28.55
C GLU A 238 19.01 -16.96 -27.72
N ALA A 239 19.22 -17.00 -26.40
CA ALA A 239 18.58 -17.97 -25.50
C ALA A 239 17.06 -17.76 -25.28
N LEU A 240 16.55 -16.54 -25.47
CA LEU A 240 15.12 -16.22 -25.49
C LEU A 240 14.44 -16.76 -26.76
N VAL A 241 15.10 -16.67 -27.91
CA VAL A 241 14.61 -17.26 -29.17
C VAL A 241 14.59 -18.79 -29.10
N ASP A 242 15.60 -19.40 -28.45
CA ASP A 242 15.64 -20.85 -28.22
C ASP A 242 14.45 -21.33 -27.36
N ILE A 243 14.08 -20.58 -26.31
CA ILE A 243 12.92 -20.90 -25.45
C ILE A 243 11.59 -20.63 -26.17
N ALA A 244 11.53 -19.65 -27.06
CA ALA A 244 10.39 -19.43 -27.93
C ALA A 244 10.26 -20.51 -29.03
N ALA A 245 11.21 -21.44 -29.19
CA ALA A 245 11.20 -22.50 -30.21
C ALA A 245 11.03 -22.00 -31.67
N GLY A 246 11.43 -20.76 -31.95
CA GLY A 246 11.33 -20.14 -33.28
C GLY A 246 12.60 -20.28 -34.12
N ASP A 247 12.49 -20.05 -35.44
CA ASP A 247 13.67 -19.98 -36.32
C ASP A 247 14.61 -18.84 -35.90
N ARG A 248 15.80 -19.20 -35.40
CA ARG A 248 16.90 -18.27 -35.10
C ARG A 248 17.20 -17.30 -36.24
N SER A 249 17.13 -17.74 -37.50
CA SER A 249 17.60 -16.94 -38.65
C SER A 249 16.80 -15.64 -38.88
N THR A 250 15.53 -15.64 -38.45
CA THR A 250 14.55 -14.58 -38.69
C THR A 250 14.43 -13.58 -37.54
N TYR A 251 14.54 -14.01 -36.29
CA TYR A 251 14.44 -13.10 -35.12
C TYR A 251 15.75 -12.36 -34.84
N VAL A 252 16.88 -13.06 -34.92
CA VAL A 252 18.20 -12.57 -34.49
C VAL A 252 18.66 -11.33 -35.29
N ARG A 253 18.66 -11.41 -36.62
CA ARG A 253 19.17 -10.34 -37.49
C ARG A 253 18.41 -9.02 -37.35
N GLY A 254 17.08 -9.05 -37.36
CA GLY A 254 16.26 -7.83 -37.26
C GLY A 254 16.38 -7.15 -35.90
N MET A 255 16.42 -7.94 -34.83
CA MET A 255 16.48 -7.42 -33.47
C MET A 255 17.86 -6.84 -33.10
N PHE A 256 18.96 -7.46 -33.55
CA PHE A 256 20.31 -6.94 -33.28
C PHE A 256 20.56 -5.61 -34.00
N ALA A 257 20.11 -5.49 -35.25
CA ALA A 257 20.17 -4.23 -36.01
C ALA A 257 19.39 -3.09 -35.32
N GLN A 258 18.28 -3.40 -34.64
CA GLN A 258 17.46 -2.42 -33.92
C GLN A 258 17.95 -2.11 -32.48
N LEU A 259 19.04 -2.76 -32.05
CA LEU A 259 19.65 -2.64 -30.71
C LEU A 259 21.16 -2.31 -30.74
N GLY A 260 21.74 -2.06 -31.92
CA GLY A 260 23.16 -1.73 -32.06
C GLY A 260 24.14 -2.84 -31.65
N VAL A 261 23.68 -4.09 -31.57
CA VAL A 261 24.49 -5.24 -31.10
C VAL A 261 25.21 -5.90 -32.27
N ASP A 262 26.55 -5.97 -32.21
CA ASP A 262 27.33 -6.74 -33.18
C ASP A 262 27.11 -8.25 -32.99
N ALA A 263 26.65 -8.89 -34.07
CA ALA A 263 26.42 -10.33 -34.15
C ALA A 263 27.71 -11.16 -34.00
N ASN A 264 28.88 -10.58 -34.30
CA ASN A 264 30.12 -11.35 -34.54
C ASN A 264 31.11 -11.39 -33.37
N ALA A 265 30.94 -10.56 -32.33
CA ALA A 265 31.93 -10.43 -31.24
C ALA A 265 31.98 -11.66 -30.29
N THR A 266 33.17 -12.16 -29.99
CA THR A 266 33.42 -13.35 -29.13
C THR A 266 33.67 -12.99 -27.65
N PRO A 267 33.28 -13.86 -26.68
CA PRO A 267 33.42 -13.61 -25.25
C PRO A 267 34.75 -14.12 -24.66
N VAL A 268 35.19 -13.49 -23.57
CA VAL A 268 36.31 -13.92 -22.71
C VAL A 268 35.83 -13.99 -21.25
N MET A 269 36.35 -14.95 -20.47
CA MET A 269 36.11 -15.03 -19.01
C MET A 269 37.43 -14.99 -18.24
N GLU A 270 37.45 -14.25 -17.13
CA GLU A 270 38.47 -14.36 -16.08
C GLU A 270 37.84 -14.68 -14.72
N ILE A 271 38.66 -15.22 -13.81
CA ILE A 271 38.26 -15.70 -12.48
C ILE A 271 39.12 -15.01 -11.43
N ILE A 272 38.52 -14.43 -10.38
CA ILE A 272 39.23 -13.75 -9.29
C ILE A 272 38.76 -14.31 -7.92
N PRO A 273 39.68 -14.74 -7.03
CA PRO A 273 39.35 -15.32 -5.71
C PRO A 273 39.19 -14.28 -4.57
N GLN A 274 38.72 -14.74 -3.40
CA GLN A 274 38.52 -13.92 -2.18
C GLN A 274 39.66 -14.00 -1.16
N PRO A 275 39.90 -12.95 -0.34
CA PRO A 275 40.81 -13.00 0.81
C PRO A 275 40.16 -12.77 2.20
N GLY A 276 40.67 -13.50 3.21
CA GLY A 276 41.06 -12.90 4.50
C GLY A 276 40.07 -12.84 5.68
N LYS A 277 40.52 -13.33 6.86
CA LYS A 277 40.00 -13.00 8.21
C LYS A 277 41.12 -12.39 9.05
N GLN A 278 40.82 -11.35 9.85
CA GLN A 278 41.58 -10.91 11.05
C GLN A 278 40.55 -10.28 12.03
N THR A 279 40.31 -10.84 13.22
CA THR A 279 41.03 -10.72 14.53
C THR A 279 40.76 -9.42 15.32
N ARG A 280 40.70 -9.53 16.66
CA ARG A 280 40.29 -8.51 17.65
C ARG A 280 41.46 -8.21 18.61
N PRO A 281 41.43 -7.12 19.41
CA PRO A 281 41.24 -7.34 20.86
C PRO A 281 40.55 -6.19 21.66
N SER A 282 40.29 -6.47 22.95
CA SER A 282 40.27 -5.64 24.21
C SER A 282 40.31 -4.09 24.18
N SER A 283 39.82 -3.33 25.20
CA SER A 283 39.01 -3.61 26.42
C SER A 283 38.64 -2.30 27.19
N SER A 284 37.98 -2.44 28.36
CA SER A 284 37.64 -1.45 29.42
C SER A 284 36.42 -0.52 29.15
N SER A 285 35.43 -0.28 30.02
CA SER A 285 35.14 -0.47 31.48
C SER A 285 35.31 0.76 32.39
N CYS A 286 34.19 1.35 32.84
CA CYS A 286 34.01 2.06 34.12
C CYS A 286 32.50 2.23 34.43
N SER A 287 32.12 2.59 35.66
CA SER A 287 30.76 2.35 36.20
C SER A 287 30.14 3.47 37.05
N ALA A 288 28.82 3.59 36.93
CA ALA A 288 27.78 3.96 37.93
C ALA A 288 27.97 5.11 38.96
N SER A 289 26.93 5.97 39.09
CA SER A 289 26.30 6.35 40.39
C SER A 289 25.02 7.24 40.23
N ARG A 290 24.23 7.38 41.32
CA ARG A 290 22.88 8.02 41.48
C ARG A 290 22.54 8.02 43.01
N PRO A 291 21.44 8.59 43.60
CA PRO A 291 20.54 9.72 43.29
C PRO A 291 20.97 10.97 44.12
N PRO A 292 20.24 11.68 45.05
CA PRO A 292 18.82 11.77 45.51
C PRO A 292 17.99 12.88 44.80
N SER A 293 17.00 13.57 45.38
CA SER A 293 15.61 13.20 45.80
C SER A 293 15.02 14.19 46.84
N ALA A 294 13.91 14.91 46.52
CA ALA A 294 13.01 15.65 47.45
C ALA A 294 11.71 16.08 46.69
N GLY A 295 10.52 16.37 47.28
CA GLY A 295 10.16 16.31 48.71
C GLY A 295 8.74 16.80 49.14
N GLY A 296 7.64 16.50 48.42
CA GLY A 296 6.23 16.72 48.86
C GLY A 296 5.74 18.19 48.91
N PRO A 297 4.56 18.52 49.51
CA PRO A 297 3.38 17.72 49.90
C PRO A 297 2.05 18.23 49.23
N PRO A 298 0.82 17.74 49.56
CA PRO A 298 -0.38 17.88 48.70
C PRO A 298 -1.49 18.85 49.16
N SER A 299 -2.45 19.14 48.26
CA SER A 299 -3.77 19.75 48.55
C SER A 299 -4.91 18.76 48.28
N VAL A 300 -5.98 18.79 49.09
CA VAL A 300 -7.04 17.75 49.12
C VAL A 300 -8.41 18.31 48.69
N TRP A 301 -9.18 17.46 48.00
CA TRP A 301 -10.65 17.24 48.02
C TRP A 301 -11.17 16.90 46.58
N PRO A 302 -12.14 15.97 46.41
CA PRO A 302 -12.24 15.19 45.17
C PRO A 302 -13.42 15.56 44.26
N PRO A 303 -13.27 15.37 42.94
CA PRO A 303 -14.38 15.18 42.00
C PRO A 303 -14.37 13.77 41.38
N SER A 304 -15.52 13.08 41.50
CA SER A 304 -15.97 11.91 40.72
C SER A 304 -15.07 10.64 40.63
N ALA A 305 -15.72 9.48 40.52
CA ALA A 305 -15.04 8.19 40.31
C ALA A 305 -14.61 8.01 38.85
N HIS A 306 -13.62 8.79 38.40
CA HIS A 306 -12.99 8.61 37.10
C HIS A 306 -12.09 7.37 37.13
N THR A 307 -12.56 6.26 36.55
CA THR A 307 -11.73 5.07 36.33
C THR A 307 -10.56 5.43 35.42
N GLN A 308 -9.34 5.51 35.96
CA GLN A 308 -8.16 5.80 35.16
C GLN A 308 -8.01 4.76 34.04
N VAL A 309 -7.87 5.23 32.81
CA VAL A 309 -7.55 4.38 31.65
C VAL A 309 -6.10 3.92 31.82
N LEU A 310 -5.91 2.64 32.13
CA LEU A 310 -4.59 2.05 32.34
C LEU A 310 -4.03 1.55 31.01
N TYR A 311 -2.92 2.16 30.59
CA TYR A 311 -2.22 1.84 29.34
C TYR A 311 -1.20 0.72 29.56
N PRO A 312 -0.96 -0.15 28.56
CA PRO A 312 0.13 -1.12 28.59
C PRO A 312 1.47 -0.43 28.86
N SER A 313 2.13 -0.79 29.96
CA SER A 313 3.33 -0.10 30.47
C SER A 313 4.52 -1.03 30.73
N ALA A 314 4.24 -2.34 30.86
CA ALA A 314 5.22 -3.38 31.14
C ALA A 314 4.75 -4.74 30.62
N LEU A 315 5.68 -5.68 30.49
CA LEU A 315 5.36 -7.10 30.39
C LEU A 315 4.86 -7.61 31.75
N SER A 316 3.79 -8.42 31.72
CA SER A 316 3.17 -8.94 32.94
C SER A 316 3.99 -10.08 33.54
N SER A 317 4.32 -9.98 34.81
CA SER A 317 4.90 -11.07 35.60
C SER A 317 3.86 -12.14 36.01
N VAL A 318 2.58 -11.96 35.67
CA VAL A 318 1.48 -12.89 35.97
C VAL A 318 0.94 -13.55 34.71
N ARG A 319 0.96 -12.84 33.56
CA ARG A 319 0.50 -13.33 32.25
C ARG A 319 1.69 -13.82 31.40
N ILE A 320 2.52 -14.69 31.96
CA ILE A 320 3.73 -15.25 31.33
C ILE A 320 3.76 -16.78 31.44
N GLY A 321 4.14 -17.45 30.35
CA GLY A 321 4.22 -18.90 30.27
C GLY A 321 5.52 -19.47 30.85
N PRO A 322 5.52 -20.73 31.32
CA PRO A 322 6.65 -21.33 32.06
C PRO A 322 7.95 -21.41 31.25
N ASN A 323 7.85 -21.38 29.92
CA ASN A 323 9.00 -21.45 29.01
C ASN A 323 9.65 -20.07 28.74
N ALA A 324 9.08 -18.99 29.28
CA ALA A 324 9.59 -17.62 29.17
C ALA A 324 9.91 -17.02 30.56
N ALA A 325 10.89 -16.14 30.62
CA ALA A 325 11.22 -15.37 31.82
C ALA A 325 11.50 -13.91 31.50
N LEU A 326 11.03 -13.01 32.36
CA LEU A 326 11.38 -11.59 32.33
C LEU A 326 12.77 -11.38 32.91
N ASN A 327 13.58 -10.53 32.26
CA ASN A 327 14.78 -9.97 32.89
C ASN A 327 14.48 -8.62 33.55
N ASP A 328 13.54 -7.85 32.97
CA ASP A 328 12.98 -6.61 33.52
C ASP A 328 11.54 -6.38 33.01
N LYS A 329 10.98 -5.18 33.20
CA LYS A 329 9.63 -4.82 32.74
C LYS A 329 9.45 -4.81 31.21
N TYR A 330 10.53 -4.89 30.44
CA TYR A 330 10.52 -4.67 28.99
C TYR A 330 11.15 -5.81 28.19
N THR A 331 11.88 -6.71 28.83
CA THR A 331 12.71 -7.70 28.15
C THR A 331 12.39 -9.12 28.62
N VAL A 332 12.18 -10.01 27.65
CA VAL A 332 11.78 -11.41 27.87
C VAL A 332 12.68 -12.35 27.08
N ARG A 333 13.07 -13.45 27.72
CA ARG A 333 13.86 -14.54 27.13
C ARG A 333 13.11 -15.86 27.22
N PHE A 334 13.41 -16.77 26.28
CA PHE A 334 13.07 -18.18 26.38
C PHE A 334 14.04 -18.86 27.36
N VAL A 335 13.52 -19.73 28.23
CA VAL A 335 14.30 -20.40 29.29
C VAL A 335 14.14 -21.92 29.31
N ALA A 336 13.21 -22.48 28.55
CA ALA A 336 13.03 -23.93 28.46
C ALA A 336 14.08 -24.61 27.56
N ASN A 337 14.26 -25.91 27.78
CA ASN A 337 15.00 -26.81 26.89
C ASN A 337 14.01 -27.73 26.13
N SER A 338 12.97 -27.14 25.55
CA SER A 338 11.91 -27.83 24.80
C SER A 338 11.53 -27.05 23.53
N PRO A 339 10.81 -27.66 22.56
CA PRO A 339 10.36 -27.01 21.34
C PRO A 339 9.00 -26.30 21.49
N ASP A 340 8.57 -26.04 22.73
CA ASP A 340 7.27 -25.44 23.06
C ASP A 340 7.34 -23.90 23.06
N VAL A 341 6.21 -23.23 23.23
CA VAL A 341 6.17 -21.76 23.27
C VAL A 341 6.26 -21.24 24.71
N GLY A 342 6.97 -20.13 24.90
CA GLY A 342 6.78 -19.24 26.03
C GLY A 342 6.24 -17.90 25.53
N ALA A 343 5.01 -17.56 25.88
CA ALA A 343 4.41 -16.27 25.58
C ALA A 343 4.25 -15.40 26.83
N VAL A 344 4.19 -14.09 26.62
CA VAL A 344 3.92 -13.09 27.66
C VAL A 344 3.03 -11.97 27.13
N GLN A 345 2.02 -11.61 27.91
CA GLN A 345 1.14 -10.46 27.65
C GLN A 345 1.66 -9.22 28.41
N ALA A 346 1.25 -8.04 27.97
CA ALA A 346 1.42 -6.82 28.76
C ALA A 346 0.60 -6.85 30.08
N ASP A 347 0.91 -5.92 30.98
CA ASP A 347 0.17 -5.65 32.22
C ASP A 347 -1.30 -5.30 31.97
N TYR A 348 -1.57 -4.47 30.96
CA TYR A 348 -2.91 -3.99 30.58
C TYR A 348 -3.27 -4.29 29.12
N PRO A 349 -4.56 -4.27 28.73
CA PRO A 349 -4.97 -4.35 27.34
C PRO A 349 -4.70 -3.03 26.59
N ALA A 350 -4.63 -3.09 25.26
CA ALA A 350 -4.71 -1.91 24.41
C ALA A 350 -6.06 -1.19 24.67
N PRO A 351 -6.08 0.08 25.11
CA PRO A 351 -7.34 0.73 25.51
C PRO A 351 -8.23 1.06 24.31
N PRO A 352 -9.52 0.65 24.28
CA PRO A 352 -10.42 0.95 23.15
C PRO A 352 -10.75 2.43 22.94
N SER A 353 -10.44 3.31 23.92
CA SER A 353 -10.49 4.77 23.75
C SER A 353 -9.34 5.32 22.89
N CYS A 354 -8.29 4.53 22.64
CA CYS A 354 -7.25 4.89 21.68
C CYS A 354 -7.79 4.70 20.26
N LEU A 355 -7.61 5.70 19.39
CA LEU A 355 -7.77 5.51 17.94
C LEU A 355 -6.89 4.39 17.39
N ILE A 356 -5.63 4.43 17.79
CA ILE A 356 -4.61 3.46 17.42
C ILE A 356 -3.73 3.19 18.64
N TYR A 357 -3.58 1.91 18.97
CA TYR A 357 -2.58 1.44 19.90
C TYR A 357 -1.40 0.86 19.12
N TYR A 358 -0.16 1.10 19.56
CA TYR A 358 1.04 0.65 18.86
C TYR A 358 2.18 0.33 19.84
N PHE A 359 2.90 -0.77 19.56
CA PHE A 359 4.11 -1.15 20.30
C PHE A 359 5.15 -1.78 19.36
N GLU A 360 6.42 -1.71 19.74
CA GLU A 360 7.55 -2.31 19.01
C GLU A 360 8.27 -3.39 19.82
N VAL A 361 8.87 -4.36 19.14
CA VAL A 361 9.73 -5.42 19.66
C VAL A 361 11.02 -5.43 18.87
N MET A 362 12.15 -5.18 19.54
CA MET A 362 13.49 -5.39 19.02
C MET A 362 13.92 -6.83 19.29
N VAL A 363 14.25 -7.58 18.24
CA VAL A 363 14.76 -8.95 18.37
C VAL A 363 16.27 -8.91 18.65
N VAL A 364 16.65 -9.08 19.91
CA VAL A 364 18.05 -9.02 20.36
C VAL A 364 18.78 -10.32 20.00
N GLU A 365 18.15 -11.45 20.28
CA GLU A 365 18.53 -12.77 19.80
C GLU A 365 17.27 -13.53 19.36
N PRO A 366 17.23 -14.13 18.16
CA PRO A 366 16.02 -14.76 17.62
C PRO A 366 15.82 -16.21 18.12
N GLY A 367 16.76 -16.74 18.91
CA GLY A 367 16.84 -18.15 19.28
C GLY A 367 17.28 -19.06 18.12
N SER A 368 17.49 -20.35 18.40
CA SER A 368 18.02 -21.30 17.39
C SER A 368 17.12 -21.46 16.15
N ASN A 369 15.81 -21.27 16.30
CA ASN A 369 14.83 -21.53 15.24
C ASN A 369 14.26 -20.24 14.62
N GLY A 370 14.47 -19.08 15.25
CA GLY A 370 13.97 -17.79 14.77
C GLY A 370 12.50 -17.49 15.07
N THR A 371 11.74 -18.46 15.62
CA THR A 371 10.31 -18.33 15.89
C THR A 371 10.03 -17.40 17.07
N ILE A 372 10.09 -16.09 16.79
CA ILE A 372 9.53 -15.01 17.59
C ILE A 372 8.18 -14.64 16.98
N GLY A 373 7.16 -14.41 17.81
CA GLY A 373 5.85 -13.91 17.38
C GLY A 373 5.44 -12.65 18.15
N ILE A 374 4.93 -11.64 17.43
CA ILE A 374 4.39 -10.38 17.97
C ILE A 374 2.92 -10.24 17.59
N GLY A 375 2.08 -9.68 18.47
CA GLY A 375 0.71 -9.30 18.11
C GLY A 375 -0.18 -9.03 19.32
N PHE A 376 -1.43 -9.48 19.24
CA PHE A 376 -2.47 -9.25 20.25
C PHE A 376 -3.26 -10.53 20.59
N THR A 377 -3.58 -10.73 21.86
CA THR A 377 -4.37 -11.88 22.35
C THR A 377 -5.37 -11.50 23.44
N HIS A 378 -6.35 -12.36 23.73
CA HIS A 378 -7.36 -12.11 24.78
C HIS A 378 -6.82 -12.33 26.20
N SER A 379 -7.55 -11.86 27.22
CA SER A 379 -7.16 -11.96 28.64
C SER A 379 -7.02 -13.38 29.21
N ASN A 380 -7.48 -14.39 28.47
CA ASN A 380 -7.42 -15.81 28.79
C ASN A 380 -6.53 -16.61 27.82
N HIS A 381 -5.64 -15.93 27.08
CA HIS A 381 -4.71 -16.57 26.14
C HIS A 381 -3.84 -17.62 26.84
N ASP A 382 -3.72 -18.80 26.24
CA ASP A 382 -2.81 -19.84 26.71
C ASP A 382 -1.35 -19.42 26.44
N VAL A 383 -0.65 -19.05 27.51
CA VAL A 383 0.73 -18.58 27.46
C VAL A 383 1.76 -19.65 27.07
N THR A 384 1.34 -20.91 26.83
CA THR A 384 2.13 -21.97 26.19
C THR A 384 1.94 -22.04 24.66
N ARG A 385 1.11 -21.16 24.09
CA ARG A 385 0.81 -21.07 22.64
C ARG A 385 1.24 -19.73 22.05
N HIS A 386 1.57 -19.74 20.75
CA HIS A 386 1.96 -18.52 20.04
C HIS A 386 0.79 -17.56 19.81
N VAL A 387 1.12 -16.26 19.75
CA VAL A 387 0.19 -15.21 19.34
C VAL A 387 -0.34 -15.45 17.91
N GLY A 388 -1.67 -15.37 17.75
CA GLY A 388 -2.36 -15.58 16.47
C GLY A 388 -2.86 -17.01 16.22
N TRP A 389 -2.44 -18.01 17.01
CA TRP A 389 -2.87 -19.40 16.85
C TRP A 389 -4.29 -19.70 17.37
N ASP A 390 -4.88 -18.80 18.15
CA ASP A 390 -6.18 -18.98 18.81
C ASP A 390 -7.24 -18.02 18.25
N ALA A 391 -8.51 -18.42 18.32
CA ALA A 391 -9.63 -17.63 17.78
C ALA A 391 -9.69 -16.23 18.42
N GLY A 392 -9.92 -15.20 17.60
CA GLY A 392 -9.90 -13.80 18.01
C GLY A 392 -8.50 -13.24 18.39
N THR A 393 -7.43 -14.04 18.24
CA THR A 393 -6.05 -13.58 18.41
C THR A 393 -5.36 -13.33 17.07
N PHE A 394 -4.40 -12.40 17.06
CA PHE A 394 -3.78 -11.88 15.84
C PHE A 394 -2.26 -11.76 16.02
N GLY A 395 -1.45 -12.40 15.19
CA GLY A 395 0.01 -12.40 15.34
C GLY A 395 0.80 -12.47 14.04
N LEU A 396 2.07 -12.06 14.06
CA LEU A 396 3.05 -12.16 12.96
C LEU A 396 4.32 -12.85 13.46
N HIS A 397 4.74 -13.93 12.78
CA HIS A 397 5.88 -14.76 13.19
C HIS A 397 7.12 -14.48 12.31
N GLY A 398 8.31 -14.44 12.92
CA GLY A 398 9.54 -13.93 12.27
C GLY A 398 10.26 -14.92 11.37
N ASP A 399 10.20 -16.22 11.70
CA ASP A 399 10.85 -17.33 11.00
C ASP A 399 10.22 -17.65 9.64
N ASN A 400 8.90 -17.52 9.50
CA ASN A 400 8.17 -17.67 8.24
C ASN A 400 7.70 -16.35 7.62
N GLY A 401 7.49 -15.28 8.41
CA GLY A 401 6.88 -14.03 7.94
C GLY A 401 5.39 -14.16 7.68
N GLU A 402 4.75 -15.15 8.29
CA GLU A 402 3.30 -15.40 8.19
C GLU A 402 2.58 -14.70 9.33
N THR A 403 1.45 -14.08 8.98
CA THR A 403 0.43 -13.69 9.96
C THR A 403 -0.47 -14.87 10.25
N TYR A 404 -0.81 -15.03 11.52
CA TYR A 404 -1.82 -15.95 12.02
C TYR A 404 -3.00 -15.17 12.58
N PHE A 405 -4.18 -15.41 12.02
CA PHE A 405 -5.45 -14.81 12.43
C PHE A 405 -6.51 -15.90 12.48
N GLU A 406 -7.14 -16.11 13.65
CA GLU A 406 -8.22 -17.09 13.81
C GLU A 406 -7.85 -18.53 13.35
N GLY A 407 -6.56 -18.89 13.42
CA GLY A 407 -6.02 -20.16 12.95
C GLY A 407 -5.65 -20.21 11.46
N CYS A 408 -6.06 -19.23 10.65
CA CYS A 408 -5.64 -19.06 9.26
C CYS A 408 -4.24 -18.44 9.16
N SER A 409 -3.43 -18.87 8.18
CA SER A 409 -2.08 -18.35 7.93
C SER A 409 -1.92 -17.75 6.54
N GLU A 410 -1.38 -16.53 6.45
CA GLU A 410 -1.04 -15.84 5.19
C GLU A 410 0.38 -15.25 5.30
N TYR A 411 1.21 -15.36 4.26
CA TYR A 411 2.50 -14.66 4.23
C TYR A 411 2.30 -13.15 4.13
N TYR A 412 2.67 -12.42 5.18
CA TYR A 412 2.31 -11.01 5.38
C TYR A 412 3.12 -10.03 4.51
N GLY A 413 4.35 -10.42 4.15
CA GLY A 413 5.22 -9.62 3.28
C GLY A 413 6.70 -9.67 3.65
N PHE A 414 7.04 -9.85 4.93
CA PHE A 414 8.41 -9.86 5.43
C PHE A 414 8.66 -10.87 6.56
N LYS A 415 9.84 -11.50 6.55
CA LYS A 415 10.45 -12.19 7.70
C LYS A 415 11.21 -11.21 8.59
N TYR A 416 11.52 -11.60 9.83
CA TYR A 416 12.33 -10.79 10.74
C TYR A 416 13.18 -11.63 11.70
N GLY A 417 14.28 -11.05 12.20
CA GLY A 417 15.22 -11.73 13.07
C GLY A 417 16.17 -10.75 13.76
N LYS A 418 17.38 -11.22 14.10
CA LYS A 418 18.36 -10.48 14.90
C LYS A 418 18.59 -9.04 14.41
N GLY A 419 18.39 -8.08 15.30
CA GLY A 419 18.59 -6.65 15.05
C GLY A 419 17.41 -5.94 14.38
N ASP A 420 16.38 -6.65 13.92
CA ASP A 420 15.16 -6.04 13.43
C ASP A 420 14.31 -5.48 14.58
N VAL A 421 13.65 -4.35 14.32
CA VAL A 421 12.56 -3.81 15.14
C VAL A 421 11.26 -4.04 14.39
N VAL A 422 10.33 -4.74 15.04
CA VAL A 422 9.02 -5.07 14.47
C VAL A 422 7.94 -4.53 15.39
N GLY A 423 6.98 -3.80 14.86
CA GLY A 423 5.85 -3.29 15.65
C GLY A 423 4.51 -3.81 15.18
N ALA A 424 3.55 -3.83 16.09
CA ALA A 424 2.16 -4.21 15.84
C ALA A 424 1.22 -3.07 16.26
N ALA A 425 0.34 -2.69 15.34
CA ALA A 425 -0.63 -1.61 15.48
C ALA A 425 -2.06 -2.16 15.47
N LEU A 426 -2.88 -1.69 16.40
CA LEU A 426 -4.31 -1.98 16.50
C LEU A 426 -5.07 -0.67 16.27
N ASP A 427 -5.62 -0.48 15.07
CA ASP A 427 -6.42 0.68 14.67
C ASP A 427 -7.89 0.39 14.97
N PHE A 428 -8.37 0.87 16.11
CA PHE A 428 -9.75 0.67 16.57
C PHE A 428 -10.78 1.42 15.70
N GLN A 429 -10.36 2.49 15.00
CA GLN A 429 -11.24 3.34 14.19
C GLN A 429 -11.55 2.76 12.81
N ARG A 430 -10.55 2.12 12.19
CA ARG A 430 -10.69 1.32 10.95
C ARG A 430 -11.10 -0.13 11.23
N LYS A 431 -10.89 -0.61 12.46
CA LYS A 431 -10.92 -2.03 12.83
C LYS A 431 -9.89 -2.82 12.01
N GLU A 432 -8.65 -2.34 12.03
CA GLU A 432 -7.51 -2.94 11.31
C GLU A 432 -6.40 -3.33 12.29
N ILE A 433 -5.69 -4.40 11.96
CA ILE A 433 -4.33 -4.66 12.44
C ILE A 433 -3.34 -4.38 11.32
N PHE A 434 -2.17 -3.82 11.66
CA PHE A 434 -1.02 -3.83 10.77
C PHE A 434 0.28 -4.00 11.54
N PHE A 435 1.25 -4.63 10.88
CA PHE A 435 2.60 -4.77 11.40
C PHE A 435 3.56 -3.84 10.66
N THR A 436 4.69 -3.58 11.29
CA THR A 436 5.75 -2.68 10.80
C THR A 436 7.09 -3.37 10.94
N LYS A 437 8.05 -3.10 10.05
CA LYS A 437 9.43 -3.55 10.18
C LYS A 437 10.39 -2.40 9.91
N ASN A 438 11.32 -2.15 10.84
CA ASN A 438 12.38 -1.15 10.75
C ASN A 438 11.84 0.21 10.24
N GLY A 439 10.73 0.67 10.85
CA GLY A 439 10.04 1.92 10.51
C GLY A 439 9.15 1.90 9.26
N THR A 440 8.98 0.77 8.57
CA THR A 440 8.14 0.62 7.36
C THR A 440 6.82 -0.09 7.68
N LYS A 441 5.67 0.44 7.22
CA LYS A 441 4.33 -0.17 7.37
C LYS A 441 4.10 -1.32 6.38
N GLY A 442 3.51 -2.43 6.83
CA GLY A 442 2.99 -3.50 5.98
C GLY A 442 1.52 -3.34 5.58
N LYS A 443 0.92 -4.43 5.05
CA LYS A 443 -0.50 -4.56 4.68
C LYS A 443 -1.40 -4.30 5.91
N ALA A 444 -2.41 -3.46 5.77
CA ALA A 444 -3.48 -3.38 6.78
C ALA A 444 -4.48 -4.51 6.56
N ILE A 445 -4.98 -5.10 7.64
CA ILE A 445 -5.86 -6.28 7.61
C ILE A 445 -7.04 -6.01 8.53
N SER A 446 -8.24 -6.02 7.97
CA SER A 446 -9.49 -5.81 8.71
C SER A 446 -9.75 -6.95 9.69
N ILE A 447 -10.23 -6.61 10.89
CA ILE A 447 -10.44 -7.55 12.01
C ILE A 447 -11.72 -7.25 12.77
N SER A 448 -12.27 -8.26 13.46
CA SER A 448 -13.36 -8.08 14.42
C SER A 448 -12.82 -8.04 15.84
N ILE A 449 -12.95 -6.89 16.52
CA ILE A 449 -12.57 -6.75 17.93
C ILE A 449 -13.82 -7.01 18.79
N SER A 450 -13.91 -8.19 19.38
CA SER A 450 -15.03 -8.65 20.22
C SER A 450 -14.73 -8.65 21.72
N GLN A 451 -13.44 -8.58 22.09
CA GLN A 451 -12.96 -8.61 23.48
C GLN A 451 -11.74 -7.69 23.65
N ALA A 452 -11.33 -7.44 24.89
CA ALA A 452 -10.09 -6.73 25.18
C ALA A 452 -8.87 -7.48 24.63
N LEU A 453 -7.92 -6.74 24.04
CA LEU A 453 -6.75 -7.29 23.36
C LEU A 453 -5.47 -6.80 24.03
N TYR A 454 -4.67 -7.73 24.52
CA TYR A 454 -3.40 -7.48 25.19
C TYR A 454 -2.26 -7.55 24.17
N PRO A 455 -1.32 -6.57 24.17
CA PRO A 455 -0.05 -6.69 23.47
C PRO A 455 0.69 -7.94 23.95
N THR A 456 1.06 -8.83 23.04
CA THR A 456 1.59 -10.15 23.36
C THR A 456 2.82 -10.47 22.51
N VAL A 457 3.82 -11.06 23.14
CA VAL A 457 5.08 -11.51 22.53
C VAL A 457 5.33 -12.97 22.89
N SER A 458 5.88 -13.75 21.97
CA SER A 458 6.07 -15.20 22.13
C SER A 458 7.38 -15.68 21.50
N LEU A 459 8.00 -16.68 22.13
CA LEU A 459 9.31 -17.23 21.77
C LEU A 459 9.26 -18.77 21.83
N ARG A 460 10.02 -19.46 20.96
CA ARG A 460 9.95 -20.93 20.82
C ARG A 460 11.28 -21.69 20.80
N SER A 461 12.40 -21.03 21.10
CA SER A 461 13.70 -21.69 20.99
C SER A 461 14.77 -21.10 21.92
N SER A 462 15.70 -21.97 22.34
CA SER A 462 16.79 -21.61 23.23
C SER A 462 17.63 -20.46 22.67
N GLY A 463 18.01 -19.53 23.55
CA GLY A 463 18.66 -18.28 23.20
C GLY A 463 17.73 -17.19 22.66
N GLY A 464 16.42 -17.41 22.54
CA GLY A 464 15.47 -16.35 22.17
C GLY A 464 15.41 -15.24 23.23
N PHE A 465 15.63 -13.99 22.84
CA PHE A 465 15.64 -12.83 23.73
C PHE A 465 15.22 -11.55 22.97
N VAL A 466 14.23 -10.83 23.50
CA VAL A 466 13.66 -9.65 22.85
C VAL A 466 13.38 -8.51 23.83
N SER A 467 13.37 -7.28 23.33
CA SER A 467 13.09 -6.05 24.08
C SER A 467 11.86 -5.34 23.52
N VAL A 468 10.95 -4.92 24.39
CA VAL A 468 9.64 -4.35 24.03
C VAL A 468 9.60 -2.86 24.35
N ASN A 469 9.10 -2.07 23.40
CA ASN A 469 8.84 -0.65 23.52
C ASN A 469 7.32 -0.42 23.46
N PHE A 470 6.74 -0.04 24.59
CA PHE A 470 5.34 0.38 24.74
C PHE A 470 5.17 1.90 24.51
N GLY A 471 6.24 2.60 24.10
CA GLY A 471 6.30 4.05 23.95
C GLY A 471 7.22 4.74 24.97
N GLN A 472 7.88 3.99 25.86
CA GLN A 472 8.89 4.52 26.78
C GLN A 472 10.21 4.95 26.08
N LYS A 473 10.32 4.68 24.77
CA LYS A 473 11.33 5.21 23.86
C LYS A 473 10.65 5.65 22.55
N PRO A 474 11.23 6.59 21.78
CA PRO A 474 10.77 6.88 20.42
C PRO A 474 10.68 5.60 19.58
N PHE A 475 9.60 5.46 18.81
CA PHE A 475 9.40 4.34 17.90
C PHE A 475 10.26 4.49 16.64
N SER A 476 10.61 3.37 16.03
CA SER A 476 11.24 3.31 14.70
C SER A 476 10.23 3.65 13.60
N PHE A 477 8.97 3.27 13.78
CA PHE A 477 7.86 3.73 12.95
C PHE A 477 7.35 5.10 13.37
N ASN A 478 7.18 5.99 12.39
CA ASN A 478 6.52 7.27 12.61
C ASN A 478 5.00 7.07 12.77
N ILE A 479 4.57 6.80 14.00
CA ILE A 479 3.17 6.63 14.40
C ILE A 479 2.38 7.96 14.47
N ASP A 480 3.07 9.11 14.47
CA ASP A 480 2.42 10.41 14.69
C ASP A 480 1.34 10.80 13.67
N PRO A 481 1.42 10.48 12.36
CA PRO A 481 0.34 10.73 11.40
C PRO A 481 -0.97 9.99 11.69
N PHE A 482 -0.94 9.00 12.58
CA PHE A 482 -2.09 8.19 13.01
C PHE A 482 -2.62 8.61 14.38
N LYS A 483 -1.93 9.53 15.08
CA LYS A 483 -2.38 10.09 16.36
C LYS A 483 -3.15 11.39 16.13
N ILE A 484 -4.21 11.60 16.89
CA ILE A 484 -4.75 12.94 17.09
C ILE A 484 -3.75 13.76 17.91
N LYS A 485 -3.55 15.01 17.51
CA LYS A 485 -2.70 16.00 18.18
C LYS A 485 -3.41 17.35 18.18
N VAL A 486 -3.28 18.13 19.25
CA VAL A 486 -3.74 19.52 19.29
C VAL A 486 -3.07 20.33 18.18
N GLY A 487 -3.84 21.18 17.51
CA GLY A 487 -3.46 21.88 16.27
C GLY A 487 -3.53 21.03 15.00
N GLY A 488 -3.79 19.72 15.10
CA GLY A 488 -3.90 18.82 13.96
C GLY A 488 -5.19 19.01 13.16
N LYS A 489 -5.09 18.96 11.82
CA LYS A 489 -6.24 18.89 10.91
C LYS A 489 -6.86 17.49 10.93
N VAL A 490 -8.18 17.46 11.09
CA VAL A 490 -9.01 16.26 11.22
C VAL A 490 -10.26 16.38 10.36
N ALA A 491 -11.00 15.29 10.20
CA ALA A 491 -12.38 15.32 9.70
C ALA A 491 -13.29 14.47 10.58
N ILE A 492 -14.56 14.86 10.73
CA ILE A 492 -15.53 14.04 11.45
C ILE A 492 -15.98 12.88 10.55
N LYS A 493 -16.11 11.68 11.11
CA LYS A 493 -16.44 10.45 10.38
C LYS A 493 -17.81 10.56 9.72
N SER A 494 -17.85 10.41 8.39
CA SER A 494 -19.10 10.34 7.63
C SER A 494 -19.79 9.01 7.92
N THR A 495 -20.89 9.03 8.68
CA THR A 495 -21.65 7.86 9.09
C THR A 495 -23.12 8.25 9.36
N SER A 496 -23.99 7.31 9.73
CA SER A 496 -25.38 7.64 10.07
C SER A 496 -25.47 8.38 11.41
N VAL A 497 -26.51 9.20 11.57
CA VAL A 497 -26.75 9.95 12.82
C VAL A 497 -26.88 8.99 14.00
N ASP A 498 -27.58 7.88 13.86
CA ASP A 498 -27.78 6.89 14.94
C ASP A 498 -26.47 6.21 15.36
N ALA A 499 -25.59 5.90 14.39
CA ALA A 499 -24.28 5.30 14.68
C ALA A 499 -23.34 6.32 15.35
N ALA A 500 -23.41 7.60 14.96
CA ALA A 500 -22.65 8.66 15.61
C ALA A 500 -23.20 8.94 17.03
N MET A 501 -24.51 9.00 17.22
CA MET A 501 -25.15 9.14 18.52
C MET A 501 -24.79 7.99 19.47
N GLY A 502 -24.79 6.75 18.99
CA GLY A 502 -24.39 5.58 19.77
C GLY A 502 -22.93 5.61 20.23
N LEU A 503 -22.02 6.19 19.44
CA LEU A 503 -20.63 6.42 19.82
C LEU A 503 -20.45 7.63 20.76
N GLN A 504 -21.31 8.65 20.67
CA GLN A 504 -21.23 9.87 21.49
C GLN A 504 -21.82 9.69 22.91
N VAL A 505 -22.36 8.52 23.26
CA VAL A 505 -22.88 8.23 24.61
C VAL A 505 -21.76 8.25 25.65
N GLY A 506 -21.89 9.09 26.68
CA GLY A 506 -20.88 9.31 27.72
C GLY A 506 -19.84 10.40 27.36
N HIS A 507 -19.69 10.69 26.08
CA HIS A 507 -18.67 11.58 25.51
C HIS A 507 -19.22 13.00 25.32
N GLY A 508 -19.49 13.73 26.40
CA GLY A 508 -20.04 15.10 26.36
C GLY A 508 -21.48 15.27 25.82
N GLY A 509 -22.08 14.23 25.23
CA GLY A 509 -23.46 14.23 24.73
C GLY A 509 -23.61 14.66 23.25
N TRP A 510 -24.84 14.59 22.74
CA TRP A 510 -25.15 14.85 21.33
C TRP A 510 -25.97 16.14 21.12
N GLY A 511 -25.40 17.11 20.40
CA GLY A 511 -26.09 18.33 19.99
C GLY A 511 -26.74 18.21 18.60
N SER A 512 -27.89 18.85 18.39
CA SER A 512 -28.61 18.84 17.09
C SER A 512 -27.83 19.43 15.92
N SER A 513 -26.78 20.22 16.19
CA SER A 513 -25.81 20.72 15.22
C SER A 513 -24.73 19.69 14.82
N MET A 514 -24.44 18.69 15.65
CA MET A 514 -23.39 17.68 15.38
C MET A 514 -23.72 16.82 14.17
N ALA A 515 -25.00 16.50 13.96
CA ALA A 515 -25.48 15.79 12.76
C ALA A 515 -25.07 16.48 11.44
N LYS A 516 -24.93 17.82 11.45
CA LYS A 516 -24.52 18.63 10.28
C LYS A 516 -22.99 18.70 10.08
N MET A 517 -22.22 18.14 11.01
CA MET A 517 -20.75 18.16 11.01
C MET A 517 -20.13 16.83 10.58
N LEU A 518 -20.90 15.75 10.51
CA LEU A 518 -20.44 14.46 9.98
C LEU A 518 -19.89 14.64 8.56
N GLY A 519 -18.69 14.12 8.31
CA GLY A 519 -17.95 14.30 7.05
C GLY A 519 -17.18 15.62 6.89
N LYS A 520 -17.32 16.60 7.80
CA LYS A 520 -16.66 17.92 7.66
C LYS A 520 -15.27 18.00 8.30
N PRO A 521 -14.37 18.83 7.75
CA PRO A 521 -13.04 19.07 8.31
C PRO A 521 -13.06 20.05 9.51
N GLY A 522 -12.03 19.96 10.34
CA GLY A 522 -11.79 20.86 11.46
C GLY A 522 -10.36 20.76 12.00
N VAL A 523 -10.09 21.50 13.08
CA VAL A 523 -8.81 21.50 13.80
C VAL A 523 -9.04 21.06 15.25
N VAL A 524 -8.16 20.20 15.77
CA VAL A 524 -8.19 19.78 17.18
C VAL A 524 -7.75 20.95 18.06
N GLU A 525 -8.64 21.43 18.91
CA GLU A 525 -8.43 22.54 19.84
C GLU A 525 -7.94 22.04 21.21
N SER A 526 -8.44 20.89 21.66
CA SER A 526 -7.94 20.17 22.83
C SER A 526 -8.24 18.67 22.74
N VAL A 527 -7.48 17.88 23.49
CA VAL A 527 -7.86 16.51 23.92
C VAL A 527 -7.85 16.54 25.44
N ASP A 528 -8.84 15.95 26.10
CA ASP A 528 -8.94 15.92 27.56
C ASP A 528 -8.34 14.63 28.17
N MET A 529 -8.81 14.24 29.37
CA MET A 529 -8.17 13.19 30.18
C MET A 529 -8.67 11.77 29.90
N ASP A 530 -9.89 11.60 29.36
CA ASP A 530 -10.40 10.29 28.96
C ASP A 530 -10.22 10.01 27.46
N GLY A 531 -9.96 11.07 26.68
CA GLY A 531 -9.54 11.00 25.28
C GLY A 531 -10.46 11.77 24.32
N ASP A 532 -11.47 12.45 24.84
CA ASP A 532 -12.42 13.21 24.05
C ASP A 532 -11.79 14.41 23.35
N VAL A 533 -12.21 14.62 22.11
CA VAL A 533 -11.51 15.48 21.15
C VAL A 533 -12.36 16.70 20.85
N ARG A 534 -11.91 17.87 21.31
CA ARG A 534 -12.54 19.14 20.95
C ARG A 534 -12.09 19.54 19.55
N VAL A 535 -13.00 19.49 18.59
CA VAL A 535 -12.74 19.88 17.20
C VAL A 535 -13.43 21.21 16.91
N LYS A 536 -12.64 22.20 16.51
CA LYS A 536 -13.09 23.47 15.94
C LYS A 536 -13.39 23.26 14.47
N MET A 537 -14.64 23.45 14.07
CA MET A 537 -15.10 23.17 12.71
C MET A 537 -14.67 24.27 11.73
N ASP A 538 -14.18 23.86 10.55
CA ASP A 538 -13.68 24.80 9.54
C ASP A 538 -14.79 25.65 8.90
N ASP A 539 -16.06 25.25 9.01
CA ASP A 539 -17.22 25.93 8.43
C ASP A 539 -17.80 27.05 9.30
N GLY A 540 -17.15 27.36 10.43
CA GLY A 540 -17.58 28.41 11.36
C GLY A 540 -18.59 27.95 12.43
N SER A 541 -19.01 26.68 12.46
CA SER A 541 -19.99 26.16 13.44
C SER A 541 -19.48 26.06 14.90
N GLY A 542 -18.31 26.64 15.21
CA GLY A 542 -17.69 26.64 16.53
C GLY A 542 -16.93 25.36 16.85
N SER A 543 -16.69 25.13 18.15
CA SER A 543 -15.96 23.97 18.67
C SER A 543 -16.89 22.98 19.36
N MET A 544 -16.84 21.71 18.95
CA MET A 544 -17.65 20.61 19.50
C MET A 544 -16.73 19.55 20.12
N LEU A 545 -17.19 18.88 21.17
CA LEU A 545 -16.52 17.71 21.73
C LEU A 545 -17.00 16.45 21.00
N TRP A 546 -16.08 15.56 20.66
CA TRP A 546 -16.34 14.34 19.89
C TRP A 546 -15.67 13.14 20.55
N ASN A 547 -16.35 11.99 20.54
CA ASN A 547 -15.70 10.72 20.82
C ASN A 547 -14.52 10.57 19.83
N PRO A 548 -13.30 10.22 20.28
CA PRO A 548 -12.14 10.09 19.39
C PRO A 548 -12.41 9.21 18.18
N ALA A 549 -13.17 8.11 18.30
CA ALA A 549 -13.53 7.21 17.20
C ALA A 549 -14.30 7.89 16.05
N LEU A 550 -14.99 9.00 16.31
CA LEU A 550 -15.66 9.84 15.31
C LEU A 550 -14.73 10.90 14.68
N VAL A 551 -13.50 11.08 15.15
CA VAL A 551 -12.55 12.06 14.62
C VAL A 551 -11.42 11.36 13.86
N LEU A 552 -11.36 11.58 12.56
CA LEU A 552 -10.38 10.97 11.67
C LEU A 552 -9.09 11.81 11.65
N PRO A 553 -7.93 11.27 12.07
CA PRO A 553 -6.67 11.98 12.07
C PRO A 553 -6.15 12.24 10.64
N ASN A 554 -5.59 13.42 10.43
CA ASN A 554 -4.85 13.80 9.23
C ASN A 554 -5.64 13.65 7.91
N ALA A 555 -6.58 14.58 7.68
CA ALA A 555 -7.45 14.60 6.50
C ALA A 555 -6.70 14.59 5.13
N ALA A 556 -5.39 14.86 5.08
CA ALA A 556 -4.59 14.73 3.86
C ALA A 556 -4.23 13.27 3.52
N MET A 557 -4.16 12.38 4.52
CA MET A 557 -4.02 10.93 4.31
C MET A 557 -5.34 10.30 3.87
N LEU A 558 -6.47 10.85 4.32
CA LEU A 558 -7.81 10.59 3.77
C LEU A 558 -8.08 11.49 2.55
N SER A 559 -7.21 11.38 1.55
CA SER A 559 -7.51 11.90 0.22
C SER A 559 -8.84 11.27 -0.29
N PRO A 560 -9.64 11.96 -1.13
CA PRO A 560 -10.99 11.51 -1.52
C PRO A 560 -11.09 10.10 -2.11
N PHE A 561 -9.95 9.59 -2.60
CA PHE A 561 -9.76 8.27 -3.20
C PHE A 561 -10.10 7.12 -2.23
N ALA A 562 -9.75 7.22 -0.94
CA ALA A 562 -9.98 6.13 0.02
C ALA A 562 -11.49 5.88 0.24
N ALA A 563 -12.26 6.95 0.49
CA ALA A 563 -13.71 6.83 0.69
C ALA A 563 -14.44 6.38 -0.59
N VAL A 564 -13.88 6.67 -1.76
CA VAL A 564 -14.38 6.18 -3.07
C VAL A 564 -14.04 4.70 -3.27
N GLU A 565 -12.85 4.25 -2.90
CA GLU A 565 -12.47 2.84 -2.93
C GLU A 565 -13.31 2.01 -1.95
N ASP A 566 -13.60 2.52 -0.74
CA ASP A 566 -14.52 1.88 0.22
C ASP A 566 -15.96 1.79 -0.31
N MET A 567 -16.52 2.86 -0.89
CA MET A 567 -17.86 2.83 -1.50
C MET A 567 -17.94 1.84 -2.67
N LEU A 568 -16.89 1.74 -3.49
CA LEU A 568 -16.82 0.79 -4.59
C LEU A 568 -16.63 -0.66 -4.11
N ALA A 569 -15.92 -0.87 -3.00
CA ALA A 569 -15.80 -2.19 -2.36
C ALA A 569 -17.16 -2.68 -1.81
N LEU A 570 -17.93 -1.81 -1.14
CA LEU A 570 -19.31 -2.13 -0.72
C LEU A 570 -20.21 -2.45 -1.93
N ALA A 571 -20.13 -1.65 -3.00
CA ALA A 571 -20.92 -1.89 -4.22
C ALA A 571 -20.52 -3.19 -4.95
N ALA A 572 -19.25 -3.59 -4.89
CA ALA A 572 -18.77 -4.87 -5.43
C ALA A 572 -19.21 -6.09 -4.57
N GLY A 573 -19.51 -5.88 -3.29
CA GLY A 573 -20.03 -6.92 -2.39
C GLY A 573 -21.51 -7.26 -2.58
N GLN A 574 -22.28 -6.44 -3.29
CA GLN A 574 -23.72 -6.67 -3.56
C GLN A 574 -23.94 -7.38 -4.90
N GLY A 575 -23.24 -8.50 -5.12
CA GLY A 575 -23.25 -9.25 -6.38
C GLY A 575 -23.01 -10.75 -6.18
N VAL A 576 -23.99 -11.43 -5.60
CA VAL A 576 -24.16 -12.91 -5.59
C VAL A 576 -25.61 -13.22 -5.96
#